data_AF-E0YN99-F1
#
_entry.id   AF-E0YN99-F1
#
_cell.length_a   1.000
_cell.length_b   1.000
_cell.length_c   1.000
_cell.angle_alpha   90.00
_cell.angle_beta   90.00
_cell.angle_gamma   90.00
#
_symmetry.space_group_name_H-M   'P 1'
#
loop_
_entity.id
_entity.type
_entity.pdbx_description
1 polymer ?
#
loop_
_entity_poly.entity_id
_entity_poly.type
_entity_poly.pdbx_seq_one_letter_code
_entity_poly.pdbx_strand_id
1 'polypeptide(L)'
;EHFISSPSVLSLFAKHHKTGHALPGSVFEQLLTERSRFSALETSSQIAMAALDQVYHSSAVASSSSFDSTALLASTHDRFHVIPHADGTAWQTQFGHLFGYGATYYSYLFDRAIAARVFSSKFAKDPLSRERGDELKKSVLRWGGGREPWEMIGELVGSEVVARGGKEGME
;
A
#
# COMPACT_ATOMS: atom_id res chain seq x y z
N GLU A 1 4.06 -6.71 5.31
CA GLU A 1 3.60 -7.67 4.28
C GLU A 1 4.73 -8.36 3.54
N HIS A 2 5.73 -7.66 3.01
CA HIS A 2 6.81 -8.28 2.22
C HIS A 2 7.54 -9.48 2.88
N PHE A 3 7.68 -9.51 4.21
CA PHE A 3 8.32 -10.62 4.93
C PHE A 3 7.66 -11.98 4.66
N ILE A 4 6.34 -12.06 4.47
CA ILE A 4 5.66 -13.33 4.19
C ILE A 4 5.94 -13.86 2.77
N SER A 5 6.60 -13.07 1.93
CA SER A 5 7.11 -13.50 0.62
C SER A 5 8.53 -14.08 0.69
N SER A 6 9.09 -14.29 1.89
CA SER A 6 10.37 -14.96 2.06
C SER A 6 10.19 -16.42 2.51
N PRO A 7 10.84 -17.40 1.85
CA PRO A 7 10.82 -18.79 2.30
C PRO A 7 11.39 -18.97 3.71
N SER A 8 12.44 -18.21 4.06
CA SER A 8 13.08 -18.31 5.38
C SER A 8 12.17 -17.80 6.49
N VAL A 9 11.39 -16.74 6.22
CA VAL A 9 10.39 -16.22 7.16
C VAL A 9 9.22 -17.20 7.31
N LEU A 10 8.62 -17.68 6.21
CA LEU A 10 7.47 -18.58 6.30
C LEU A 10 7.84 -19.89 7.02
N SER A 11 9.04 -20.41 6.79
CA SER A 11 9.50 -21.66 7.43
C SER A 11 9.52 -21.60 8.97
N LEU A 12 9.48 -20.40 9.56
CA LEU A 12 9.37 -20.22 11.01
C LEU A 12 8.04 -20.72 11.58
N PHE A 13 6.94 -20.62 10.81
CA PHE A 13 5.59 -20.90 11.31
C PHE A 13 4.71 -21.73 10.37
N ALA A 14 4.98 -21.75 9.06
CA ALA A 14 4.18 -22.47 8.07
C ALA A 14 4.58 -23.96 8.03
N LYS A 15 3.88 -24.78 8.82
CA LYS A 15 4.04 -26.23 8.87
C LYS A 15 2.70 -26.93 8.64
N HIS A 16 2.73 -28.07 7.96
CA HIS A 16 1.54 -28.88 7.73
C HIS A 16 0.96 -29.36 9.06
N HIS A 17 -0.34 -29.15 9.27
CA HIS A 17 -0.95 -29.30 10.59
C HIS A 17 -0.92 -30.73 11.15
N LYS A 18 -0.84 -31.77 10.30
CA LYS A 18 -0.74 -33.17 10.73
C LYS A 18 0.69 -33.69 10.80
N THR A 19 1.52 -33.31 9.83
CA THR A 19 2.85 -33.92 9.62
C THR A 19 4.00 -33.05 10.11
N GLY A 20 3.77 -31.77 10.38
CA GLY A 20 4.79 -30.82 10.78
C GLY A 20 5.79 -30.44 9.69
N HIS A 21 5.68 -30.99 8.48
CA HIS A 21 6.57 -30.67 7.37
C HIS A 21 6.40 -29.23 6.90
N ALA A 22 7.50 -28.59 6.50
CA ALA A 22 7.49 -27.25 5.93
C ALA A 22 6.83 -27.26 4.53
N LEU A 23 6.38 -26.08 4.09
CA LEU A 23 5.88 -25.89 2.73
C LEU A 23 7.01 -26.17 1.72
N PRO A 24 6.80 -27.07 0.73
CA PRO A 24 7.80 -27.30 -0.31
C PRO A 24 8.13 -26.03 -1.08
N GLY A 25 9.42 -25.80 -1.36
CA GLY A 25 9.88 -24.58 -2.05
C GLY A 25 9.23 -24.36 -3.42
N SER A 26 9.02 -25.43 -4.19
CA SER A 26 8.35 -25.34 -5.51
C SER A 26 6.91 -24.82 -5.41
N VAL A 27 6.16 -25.26 -4.39
CA VAL A 27 4.79 -24.79 -4.13
C VAL A 27 4.80 -23.32 -3.70
N PHE A 28 5.80 -22.93 -2.91
CA PHE A 28 5.96 -21.54 -2.48
C PHE A 28 6.23 -20.59 -3.65
N GLU A 29 7.17 -20.93 -4.55
CA GLU A 29 7.45 -20.11 -5.74
C GLU A 29 6.23 -19.98 -6.66
N GLN A 30 5.47 -21.07 -6.82
CA GLN A 30 4.21 -21.05 -7.57
C GLN A 30 3.19 -20.11 -6.91
N LEU A 31 3.05 -20.16 -5.58
CA LEU A 31 2.16 -19.27 -4.83
C LEU A 31 2.53 -17.79 -5.01
N LEU A 32 3.82 -17.44 -4.96
CA LEU A 32 4.27 -16.06 -5.17
C LEU A 32 3.96 -15.59 -6.59
N THR A 33 4.17 -16.45 -7.58
CA THR A 33 3.88 -16.16 -8.99
C THR A 33 2.38 -15.87 -9.17
N GLU A 34 1.50 -16.76 -8.70
CA GLU A 34 0.05 -16.56 -8.84
C GLU A 34 -0.45 -15.35 -8.05
N ARG A 35 0.12 -15.07 -6.87
CA ARG A 35 -0.26 -13.91 -6.07
C ARG A 35 0.01 -12.57 -6.77
N SER A 36 1.07 -12.49 -7.57
CA SER A 36 1.45 -11.24 -8.25
C SER A 36 0.73 -11.03 -9.59
N ARG A 37 0.04 -12.06 -10.10
CA ARG A 37 -0.55 -12.10 -11.45
C ARG A 37 -1.51 -10.96 -11.77
N PHE A 38 -2.28 -10.49 -10.79
CA PHE A 38 -3.28 -9.42 -10.97
C PHE A 38 -2.96 -8.13 -10.21
N SER A 39 -1.73 -7.98 -9.73
CA SER A 39 -1.28 -6.81 -8.94
C SER A 39 -1.51 -5.46 -9.64
N ALA A 40 -1.43 -5.44 -10.97
CA ALA A 40 -1.72 -4.25 -11.78
C ALA A 40 -3.22 -3.87 -11.74
N LEU A 41 -4.12 -4.85 -11.80
CA LEU A 41 -5.57 -4.62 -11.68
C LEU A 41 -5.92 -4.11 -10.28
N GLU A 42 -5.39 -4.75 -9.24
CA GLU A 42 -5.58 -4.31 -7.86
C GLU A 42 -5.07 -2.88 -7.64
N THR A 43 -3.92 -2.55 -8.23
CA THR A 43 -3.36 -1.19 -8.18
C THR A 43 -4.23 -0.18 -8.93
N SER A 44 -4.78 -0.54 -10.08
CA SER A 44 -5.74 0.30 -10.80
C SER A 44 -6.99 0.57 -9.97
N SER A 45 -7.53 -0.43 -9.25
CA SER A 45 -8.65 -0.24 -8.31
C SER A 45 -8.29 0.73 -7.17
N GLN A 46 -7.10 0.60 -6.59
CA GLN A 46 -6.61 1.53 -5.55
C GLN A 46 -6.47 2.96 -6.08
N ILE A 47 -5.98 3.14 -7.31
CA ILE A 47 -5.88 4.46 -7.96
C ILE A 47 -7.26 5.06 -8.19
N ALA A 48 -8.22 4.28 -8.69
CA ALA A 48 -9.59 4.73 -8.91
C ALA A 48 -10.27 5.18 -7.59
N MET A 49 -10.08 4.40 -6.51
CA MET A 49 -10.60 4.77 -5.18
C MET A 49 -9.92 6.03 -4.62
N ALA A 50 -8.61 6.16 -4.76
CA ALA A 50 -7.88 7.35 -4.35
C ALA A 50 -8.32 8.59 -5.14
N ALA A 51 -8.49 8.46 -6.45
CA ALA A 51 -8.98 9.54 -7.30
C ALA A 51 -10.41 9.96 -6.93
N LEU A 52 -11.29 8.99 -6.68
CA LEU A 52 -12.66 9.25 -6.26
C LEU A 52 -12.72 10.03 -4.95
N ASP A 53 -11.91 9.59 -3.97
CA ASP A 53 -11.79 10.26 -2.68
C ASP A 53 -11.34 11.73 -2.84
N GLN A 54 -10.35 12.00 -3.71
CA GLN A 54 -9.93 13.38 -4.02
C GLN A 54 -11.03 14.19 -4.72
N VAL A 55 -11.78 13.59 -5.65
CA VAL A 55 -12.88 14.26 -6.35
C VAL A 55 -13.99 14.64 -5.38
N TYR A 56 -14.41 13.73 -4.50
CA TYR A 56 -15.48 13.98 -3.54
C TYR A 56 -15.11 15.03 -2.49
N HIS A 57 -13.84 15.10 -2.09
CA HIS A 57 -13.34 16.08 -1.14
C HIS A 57 -12.78 17.35 -1.80
N SER A 58 -13.02 17.54 -3.10
CA SER A 58 -12.57 18.72 -3.82
C SER A 58 -13.43 19.96 -3.51
N SER A 59 -12.84 21.14 -3.70
CA SER A 59 -13.57 22.41 -3.61
C SER A 59 -14.73 22.50 -4.60
N ALA A 60 -14.63 21.84 -5.76
CA ALA A 60 -15.69 21.80 -6.76
C ALA A 60 -16.95 21.10 -6.24
N VAL A 61 -16.79 19.99 -5.51
CA VAL A 61 -17.93 19.29 -4.86
C VAL A 61 -18.43 20.11 -3.67
N ALA A 62 -17.53 20.62 -2.83
CA ALA A 62 -17.89 21.36 -1.63
C ALA A 62 -18.65 22.67 -1.91
N SER A 63 -18.40 23.32 -3.06
CA SER A 63 -19.06 24.57 -3.48
C SER A 63 -20.29 24.35 -4.37
N SER A 64 -20.58 23.11 -4.76
CA SER A 64 -21.72 22.82 -5.63
C SER A 64 -23.03 22.82 -4.86
N SER A 65 -24.07 23.44 -5.44
CA SER A 65 -25.45 23.35 -4.96
C SER A 65 -26.15 22.05 -5.36
N SER A 66 -25.56 21.28 -6.28
CA SER A 66 -26.06 19.98 -6.74
C SER A 66 -24.92 18.98 -6.86
N PHE A 67 -25.03 17.85 -6.16
CA PHE A 67 -24.02 16.80 -6.15
C PHE A 67 -24.66 15.45 -6.46
N ASP A 68 -24.23 14.83 -7.56
CA ASP A 68 -24.56 13.45 -7.88
C ASP A 68 -23.32 12.58 -7.67
N SER A 69 -23.31 11.89 -6.52
CA SER A 69 -22.21 10.98 -6.18
C SER A 69 -22.06 9.84 -7.20
N THR A 70 -23.16 9.28 -7.71
CA THR A 70 -23.09 8.12 -8.61
C THR A 70 -22.51 8.51 -9.97
N ALA A 71 -22.91 9.67 -10.50
CA ALA A 71 -22.36 10.18 -11.76
C ALA A 71 -20.84 10.49 -11.66
N LEU A 72 -20.41 11.04 -10.52
CA LEU A 72 -19.00 11.29 -10.26
C LEU A 72 -18.20 9.99 -10.03
N LEU A 73 -18.79 8.99 -9.38
CA LEU A 73 -18.23 7.64 -9.31
C LEU A 73 -18.01 7.08 -10.71
N ALA A 74 -19.06 7.05 -11.55
CA ALA A 74 -18.98 6.47 -12.88
C ALA A 74 -17.88 7.13 -13.73
N SER A 75 -17.91 8.45 -13.84
CA SER A 75 -16.92 9.22 -14.62
C SER A 75 -15.49 9.08 -14.09
N THR A 76 -15.30 9.02 -12.77
CA THR A 76 -13.97 8.82 -12.17
C THR A 76 -13.48 7.40 -12.38
N HIS A 77 -14.35 6.41 -12.18
CA HIS A 77 -14.04 5.00 -12.35
C HIS A 77 -13.63 4.71 -13.80
N ASP A 78 -14.41 5.14 -14.79
CA ASP A 78 -14.10 4.90 -16.21
C ASP A 78 -12.81 5.61 -16.68
N ARG A 79 -12.41 6.68 -15.98
CA ARG A 79 -11.15 7.39 -16.28
C ARG A 79 -9.92 6.67 -15.73
N PHE A 80 -10.01 6.08 -14.54
CA PHE A 80 -8.85 5.57 -13.79
C PHE A 80 -8.80 4.05 -13.66
N HIS A 81 -9.91 3.37 -13.94
CA HIS A 81 -10.03 1.92 -13.86
C HIS A 81 -10.07 1.28 -15.25
N VAL A 82 -9.49 0.09 -15.39
CA VAL A 82 -9.43 -0.62 -16.67
C VAL A 82 -10.70 -1.44 -16.98
N ILE A 83 -11.49 -1.74 -15.94
CA ILE A 83 -12.81 -2.35 -16.08
C ILE A 83 -13.85 -1.23 -15.98
N PRO A 84 -14.84 -1.14 -16.89
CA PRO A 84 -15.87 -0.10 -16.85
C PRO A 84 -16.71 -0.13 -15.58
N HIS A 85 -17.30 1.02 -15.24
CA HIS A 85 -18.32 1.12 -14.20
C HIS A 85 -19.53 0.23 -14.55
N ALA A 86 -20.13 -0.36 -13.53
CA ALA A 86 -21.35 -1.14 -13.67
C ALA A 86 -22.58 -0.25 -13.41
N ASP A 87 -23.35 0.02 -14.47
CA ASP A 87 -24.56 0.84 -14.39
C ASP A 87 -25.59 0.29 -13.38
N GLY A 88 -26.36 1.21 -12.79
CA GLY A 88 -27.37 0.87 -11.79
C GLY A 88 -26.80 0.51 -10.41
N THR A 89 -25.50 0.71 -10.19
CA THR A 89 -24.85 0.50 -8.88
C THR A 89 -24.59 1.82 -8.16
N ALA A 90 -24.46 1.74 -6.83
CA ALA A 90 -24.09 2.86 -5.96
C ALA A 90 -22.98 2.44 -4.99
N TRP A 91 -21.88 1.89 -5.53
CA TRP A 91 -20.80 1.29 -4.76
C TRP A 91 -20.17 2.25 -3.73
N GLN A 92 -20.15 3.57 -4.03
CA GLN A 92 -19.63 4.59 -3.12
C GLN A 92 -20.34 4.61 -1.75
N THR A 93 -21.57 4.11 -1.65
CA THR A 93 -22.30 3.99 -0.38
C THR A 93 -21.70 2.95 0.56
N GLN A 94 -20.89 2.03 0.03
CA GLN A 94 -20.15 1.01 0.77
C GLN A 94 -18.71 1.43 1.05
N PHE A 95 -18.26 2.56 0.48
CA PHE A 95 -16.89 3.01 0.61
C PHE A 95 -16.71 3.81 1.91
N GLY A 96 -16.63 3.09 3.02
CA GLY A 96 -16.58 3.68 4.37
C GLY A 96 -15.43 4.67 4.60
N HIS A 97 -14.30 4.51 3.89
CA HIS A 97 -13.14 5.41 4.00
C HIS A 97 -13.44 6.86 3.62
N LEU A 98 -14.48 7.11 2.82
CA LEU A 98 -14.93 8.47 2.54
C LEU A 98 -15.29 9.24 3.82
N PHE A 99 -15.59 8.53 4.92
CA PHE A 99 -15.92 9.10 6.21
C PHE A 99 -14.81 8.80 7.23
N GLY A 100 -14.21 9.84 7.82
CA GLY A 100 -13.13 9.71 8.79
C GLY A 100 -11.72 9.47 8.20
N TYR A 101 -11.63 9.06 6.94
CA TYR A 101 -10.39 8.95 6.16
C TYR A 101 -10.47 9.74 4.84
N GLY A 102 -11.41 10.68 4.77
CA GLY A 102 -11.67 11.47 3.58
C GLY A 102 -10.47 12.33 3.16
N ALA A 103 -10.27 12.43 1.85
CA ALA A 103 -9.17 13.13 1.20
C ALA A 103 -7.77 12.52 1.43
N THR A 104 -7.66 11.35 2.07
CA THR A 104 -6.36 10.73 2.36
C THR A 104 -6.21 9.32 1.82
N TYR A 105 -7.19 8.76 1.07
CA TYR A 105 -7.11 7.37 0.60
C TYR A 105 -5.89 7.06 -0.28
N TYR A 106 -5.32 8.08 -0.95
CA TYR A 106 -4.08 7.95 -1.72
C TYR A 106 -2.88 7.47 -0.89
N SER A 107 -2.92 7.65 0.43
CA SER A 107 -1.87 7.22 1.37
C SER A 107 -1.60 5.72 1.27
N TYR A 108 -2.60 4.87 0.99
CA TYR A 108 -2.38 3.43 0.85
C TYR A 108 -1.37 3.09 -0.24
N LEU A 109 -1.46 3.77 -1.40
CA LEU A 109 -0.52 3.57 -2.50
C LEU A 109 0.86 4.14 -2.16
N PHE A 110 0.87 5.30 -1.51
CA PHE A 110 2.06 6.01 -1.09
C PHE A 110 2.88 5.20 -0.06
N ASP A 111 2.22 4.75 1.01
CA ASP A 111 2.80 3.95 2.08
C ASP A 111 3.28 2.60 1.57
N ARG A 112 2.56 1.99 0.61
CA ARG A 112 2.98 0.75 -0.05
C ARG A 112 4.30 0.93 -0.81
N ALA A 113 4.47 2.05 -1.51
CA ALA A 113 5.72 2.36 -2.22
C ALA A 113 6.89 2.58 -1.23
N ILE A 114 6.66 3.32 -0.15
CA ILE A 114 7.66 3.53 0.91
C ILE A 114 8.04 2.21 1.58
N ALA A 115 7.05 1.39 1.95
CA ALA A 115 7.28 0.09 2.57
C ALA A 115 8.07 -0.85 1.64
N ALA A 116 7.80 -0.84 0.34
CA ALA A 116 8.55 -1.60 -0.65
C ALA A 116 10.02 -1.13 -0.74
N ARG A 117 10.27 0.19 -0.73
CA ARG A 117 11.62 0.78 -0.74
C ARG A 117 12.41 0.46 0.54
N VAL A 118 11.75 0.52 1.71
CA VAL A 118 12.37 0.10 2.97
C VAL A 118 12.69 -1.39 2.96
N PHE A 119 11.76 -2.23 2.48
CA PHE A 119 11.99 -3.67 2.42
C PHE A 119 13.12 -4.03 1.46
N SER A 120 13.13 -3.47 0.26
CA SER A 120 14.15 -3.75 -0.76
C SER A 120 15.55 -3.34 -0.29
N SER A 121 15.67 -2.19 0.38
CA SER A 121 16.95 -1.68 0.87
C SER A 121 17.48 -2.40 2.12
N LYS A 122 16.60 -2.85 3.03
CA LYS A 122 17.02 -3.39 4.34
C LYS A 122 16.85 -4.88 4.53
N PHE A 123 15.85 -5.49 3.90
CA PHE A 123 15.39 -6.83 4.27
C PHE A 123 15.39 -7.82 3.10
N ALA A 124 15.51 -7.36 1.84
CA ALA A 124 15.47 -8.26 0.69
C ALA A 124 16.57 -9.33 0.70
N LYS A 125 17.77 -8.99 1.17
CA LYS A 125 18.90 -9.94 1.25
C LYS A 125 18.81 -10.87 2.47
N ASP A 126 18.45 -10.31 3.62
CA ASP A 126 18.31 -11.06 4.87
C ASP A 126 17.10 -10.53 5.67
N PRO A 127 15.90 -11.10 5.45
CA PRO A 127 14.68 -10.62 6.07
C PRO A 127 14.58 -10.97 7.56
N LEU A 128 15.49 -11.81 8.09
CA LEU A 128 15.54 -12.17 9.50
C LEU A 128 16.69 -11.49 10.25
N SER A 129 17.37 -10.53 9.60
CA SER A 129 18.49 -9.81 10.21
C SER A 129 18.06 -9.03 11.45
N ARG A 130 18.58 -9.44 12.61
CA ARG A 130 18.36 -8.75 13.89
C ARG A 130 18.89 -7.31 13.87
N GLU A 131 20.05 -7.11 13.25
CA GLU A 131 20.67 -5.79 13.12
C GLU A 131 19.75 -4.82 12.36
N ARG A 132 19.22 -5.23 11.19
CA ARG A 132 18.31 -4.42 10.38
C ARG A 132 16.98 -4.18 11.08
N GLY A 133 16.48 -5.15 11.84
CA GLY A 133 15.32 -4.97 12.71
C GLY A 133 15.55 -3.91 13.80
N ASP A 134 16.73 -3.90 14.42
CA ASP A 134 17.10 -2.90 15.42
C ASP A 134 17.26 -1.50 14.78
N GLU A 135 17.76 -1.40 13.54
CA GLU A 135 17.76 -0.14 12.76
C GLU A 135 16.33 0.39 12.55
N LEU A 136 15.42 -0.43 12.00
CA LEU A 136 14.02 -0.05 11.80
C LEU A 136 13.36 0.42 13.10
N LYS A 137 13.60 -0.30 14.21
CA LYS A 137 13.10 0.08 15.53
C LYS A 137 13.61 1.44 15.99
N LYS A 138 14.92 1.69 15.84
CA LYS A 138 15.58 2.91 16.34
C LYS A 138 15.27 4.15 15.49
N SER A 139 15.22 3.98 14.17
CA SER A 139 15.05 5.11 13.24
C SER A 139 13.59 5.46 13.01
N VAL A 140 12.66 4.50 13.05
CA VAL A 140 11.24 4.72 12.74
C VAL A 140 10.33 4.41 13.93
N LEU A 141 10.25 3.14 14.36
CA LEU A 141 9.15 2.68 15.22
C LEU A 141 9.14 3.34 16.62
N ARG A 142 10.31 3.66 17.18
CA ARG A 142 10.39 4.21 18.54
C ARG A 142 9.77 5.60 18.70
N TRP A 143 9.60 6.32 17.60
CA TRP A 143 9.25 7.75 17.62
C TRP A 143 7.74 7.99 17.60
N GLY A 144 6.93 7.04 17.13
CA GLY A 144 5.52 7.29 16.85
C GLY A 144 5.36 8.50 15.93
N GLY A 145 4.56 9.49 16.35
CA GLY A 145 4.41 10.77 15.65
C GLY A 145 5.35 11.89 16.12
N GLY A 146 6.35 11.59 16.95
CA GLY A 146 7.23 12.59 17.59
C GLY A 146 8.42 13.07 16.75
N ARG A 147 8.57 12.58 15.51
CA ARG A 147 9.64 12.96 14.58
C ARG A 147 9.09 13.04 13.15
N GLU A 148 9.74 13.86 12.31
CA GLU A 148 9.34 14.05 10.92
C GLU A 148 9.46 12.72 10.12
N PRO A 149 8.39 12.26 9.44
CA PRO A 149 8.36 10.98 8.74
C PRO A 149 9.43 10.78 7.67
N TRP A 150 9.68 11.80 6.83
CA TRP A 150 10.68 11.69 5.76
C TRP A 150 12.08 11.55 6.30
N GLU A 151 12.46 12.30 7.34
CA GLU A 151 13.73 12.16 8.04
C GLU A 151 13.89 10.75 8.61
N MET A 152 12.84 10.19 9.23
CA MET A 152 12.87 8.83 9.76
C MET A 152 13.11 7.78 8.67
N ILE A 153 12.42 7.89 7.53
CA ILE A 153 12.58 6.96 6.41
C ILE A 153 13.94 7.17 5.73
N GLY A 154 14.35 8.42 5.50
CA GLY A 154 15.60 8.78 4.88
C GLY A 154 16.82 8.32 5.68
N GLU A 155 16.79 8.49 7.01
CA GLU A 155 17.82 7.94 7.91
C GLU A 155 17.86 6.42 7.82
N LEU A 156 16.70 5.75 7.86
CA LEU A 156 16.64 4.30 7.75
C LEU A 156 17.28 3.85 6.44
N VAL A 157 16.82 4.33 5.29
CA VAL A 157 17.32 3.86 3.99
C VAL A 157 18.67 4.47 3.59
N GLY A 158 19.20 5.43 4.36
CA GLY A 158 20.47 6.10 4.10
C GLY A 158 20.45 7.05 2.90
N SER A 159 19.34 7.78 2.69
CA SER A 159 19.16 8.70 1.55
C SER A 159 18.68 10.08 1.99
N GLU A 160 19.52 11.09 1.73
CA GLU A 160 19.16 12.51 1.93
C GLU A 160 18.05 12.96 0.97
N VAL A 161 17.97 12.39 -0.23
CA VAL A 161 16.89 12.69 -1.18
C VAL A 161 15.55 12.26 -0.60
N VAL A 162 15.49 11.06 -0.02
CA VAL A 162 14.29 10.56 0.66
C VAL A 162 14.00 11.38 1.92
N ALA A 163 15.02 11.79 2.67
CA ALA A 163 14.85 12.62 3.86
C ALA A 163 14.22 14.00 3.57
N ARG A 164 14.45 14.56 2.37
CA ARG A 164 13.81 15.81 1.93
C ARG A 164 12.34 15.65 1.53
N GLY A 165 11.89 14.42 1.28
CA GLY A 165 10.52 14.11 0.90
C GLY A 165 10.09 14.72 -0.44
N GLY A 166 8.78 14.92 -0.59
CA GLY A 166 8.19 15.46 -1.81
C GLY A 166 8.27 14.50 -3.01
N LYS A 167 8.20 15.07 -4.22
CA LYS A 167 8.22 14.29 -5.47
C LYS A 167 9.54 13.53 -5.65
N GLU A 168 10.67 14.21 -5.45
CA GLU A 168 12.01 13.60 -5.57
C GLU A 168 12.22 12.48 -4.55
N GLY A 169 11.69 12.61 -3.33
CA GLY A 169 11.79 11.57 -2.31
C GLY A 169 10.99 10.30 -2.63
N MET A 170 10.02 10.37 -3.56
CA MET A 170 9.22 9.24 -4.04
C MET A 170 9.78 8.58 -5.30
N GLU A 171 10.42 9.36 -6.18
CA GLU A 171 11.17 8.86 -7.34
C GLU A 171 12.37 7.97 -6.91
#